data_AF-A0A7V5QZK5-F1
#
_entry.id   AF-A0A7V5QZK5-F1
#
_cell.length_a   1.000
_cell.length_b   1.000
_cell.length_c   1.000
_cell.angle_alpha   90.00
_cell.angle_beta   90.00
_cell.angle_gamma   90.00
#
_symmetry.space_group_name_H-M   'P 1'
#
loop_
_entity.id
_entity.type
_entity.pdbx_description
1 polymer ?
#
loop_
_entity_poly.entity_id
_entity_poly.type
_entity_poly.pdbx_seq_one_letter_code
_entity_poly.pdbx_strand_id
1 'polypeptide(L)'
;GSGPAYFFLFMEYMQKTAIELGLSAEVAAKLTEQTALGSAILAQRSAEDITVLRQKVTSPNGTTEAALNSFNTDKLEQVINRALNAANDRSVQLSKDFS
;
A
#
# COMPACT_ATOMS: atom_id res chain seq x y z
N GLY A 1 -15.05 -3.50 -6.22
CA GLY A 1 -14.45 -4.84 -6.11
C GLY A 1 -12.93 -4.89 -6.30
N SER A 2 -12.30 -3.87 -6.89
CA SER A 2 -10.87 -3.87 -7.24
C SER A 2 -9.89 -3.65 -6.08
N GLY A 3 -10.37 -3.21 -4.91
CA GLY A 3 -9.55 -2.85 -3.75
C GLY A 3 -8.47 -3.85 -3.36
N PRO A 4 -8.79 -5.15 -3.15
CA PRO A 4 -7.79 -6.15 -2.75
C PRO A 4 -6.63 -6.30 -3.74
N ALA A 5 -6.89 -6.15 -5.05
CA ALA A 5 -5.85 -6.26 -6.07
C ALA A 5 -4.75 -5.21 -5.92
N TYR A 6 -5.09 -4.01 -5.43
CA TYR A 6 -4.11 -2.95 -5.20
C TYR A 6 -3.15 -3.30 -4.07
N PHE A 7 -3.67 -3.90 -2.99
CA PHE A 7 -2.84 -4.39 -1.89
C PHE A 7 -1.98 -5.58 -2.31
N PHE A 8 -2.53 -6.53 -3.05
CA PHE A 8 -1.76 -7.68 -3.55
C PHE A 8 -0.61 -7.26 -4.45
N LEU A 9 -0.83 -6.30 -5.36
CA LEU A 9 0.23 -5.77 -6.21
C LEU A 9 1.34 -5.07 -5.37
N PHE A 10 0.95 -4.31 -4.35
CA PHE A 10 1.91 -3.68 -3.46
C PHE A 10 2.73 -4.73 -2.68
N MET A 11 2.07 -5.76 -2.15
CA MET A 11 2.72 -6.88 -1.46
C MET A 11 3.67 -7.65 -2.40
N GLU A 12 3.26 -7.91 -3.63
CA GLU A 12 4.10 -8.56 -4.66
C GLU A 12 5.41 -7.79 -4.86
N TYR A 13 5.33 -6.47 -5.02
CA TYR A 13 6.51 -5.63 -5.20
C TYR A 13 7.38 -5.54 -3.94
N MET A 14 6.76 -5.50 -2.75
CA MET A 14 7.51 -5.57 -1.48
C MET A 14 8.28 -6.88 -1.36
N GLN A 15 7.63 -8.03 -1.63
CA GLN A 15 8.27 -9.34 -1.57
C GLN A 15 9.43 -9.44 -2.57
N LYS A 16 9.20 -9.04 -3.82
CA LYS A 16 10.22 -9.04 -4.87
C LYS A 16 11.43 -8.20 -4.46
N THR A 17 11.20 -6.98 -4.00
CA THR A 17 12.27 -6.06 -3.56
C THR A 17 13.01 -6.62 -2.36
N ALA A 18 12.31 -7.21 -1.38
CA ALA A 18 12.93 -7.83 -0.22
C ALA A 18 13.86 -9.00 -0.59
N ILE A 19 13.49 -9.79 -1.60
CA ILE A 19 14.34 -10.85 -2.15
C ILE A 19 15.58 -10.26 -2.83
N GLU A 20 15.42 -9.20 -3.62
CA GLU A 20 16.54 -8.49 -4.26
C GLU A 20 17.51 -7.89 -3.22
N LEU A 21 17.00 -7.50 -2.05
CA LEU A 21 17.78 -7.04 -0.89
C LEU A 21 18.40 -8.18 -0.07
N GLY A 22 18.23 -9.43 -0.48
CA GLY A 22 18.93 -10.60 0.07
C GLY A 22 18.11 -11.47 1.03
N LEU A 23 16.81 -11.24 1.19
CA LEU A 23 15.95 -12.14 1.95
C LEU A 23 15.62 -13.41 1.13
N SER A 24 15.39 -14.52 1.81
CA SER A 24 14.80 -15.69 1.16
C SER A 24 13.35 -15.38 0.77
N ALA A 25 12.86 -16.04 -0.28
CA ALA A 25 11.47 -15.88 -0.72
C ALA A 25 10.46 -16.18 0.41
N GLU A 26 10.72 -17.21 1.23
CA GLU A 26 9.89 -17.55 2.39
C GLU A 26 9.86 -16.42 3.42
N VAL A 27 11.01 -15.86 3.77
CA VAL A 27 11.10 -14.77 4.76
C VAL A 27 10.46 -13.50 4.21
N ALA A 28 10.71 -13.15 2.94
CA ALA A 28 10.12 -11.99 2.27
C ALA A 28 8.59 -12.08 2.24
N ALA A 29 8.04 -13.26 1.90
CA ALA A 29 6.61 -13.51 1.87
C ALA A 29 5.99 -13.31 3.26
N LYS A 30 6.53 -14.02 4.26
CA LYS A 30 6.02 -13.99 5.64
C LYS A 30 6.09 -12.60 6.26
N LEU A 31 7.20 -11.87 6.07
CA LEU A 31 7.33 -10.51 6.59
C LEU A 31 6.30 -9.58 5.94
N THR A 32 6.15 -9.64 4.63
CA THR A 32 5.20 -8.78 3.90
C THR A 32 3.76 -9.04 4.34
N GLU A 33 3.36 -10.31 4.44
CA GLU A 33 2.02 -10.71 4.88
C GLU A 33 1.72 -10.26 6.30
N GLN A 34 2.66 -10.47 7.23
CA GLN A 34 2.49 -10.06 8.62
C GLN A 34 2.48 -8.53 8.78
N THR A 35 3.29 -7.81 8.01
CA THR A 35 3.26 -6.34 7.98
C THR A 35 1.91 -5.83 7.48
N ALA A 36 1.38 -6.40 6.39
CA ALA A 36 0.08 -6.02 5.86
C ALA A 36 -1.04 -6.30 6.87
N LEU A 37 -1.08 -7.52 7.43
CA LEU A 37 -2.08 -7.93 8.41
C LEU A 37 -2.03 -7.06 9.67
N GLY A 38 -0.84 -6.87 10.25
CA GLY A 38 -0.64 -6.08 11.46
C GLY A 38 -1.06 -4.62 11.26
N SER A 39 -0.74 -4.04 10.11
CA SER A 39 -1.14 -2.66 9.76
C SER A 39 -2.65 -2.53 9.62
N ALA A 40 -3.31 -3.49 8.96
CA ALA A 40 -4.76 -3.50 8.82
C ALA A 40 -5.48 -3.68 10.16
N ILE A 41 -4.98 -4.58 11.02
CA ILE A 41 -5.51 -4.78 12.38
C ILE A 41 -5.36 -3.50 13.22
N LEU A 42 -4.19 -2.85 13.16
CA LEU A 42 -3.96 -1.61 13.89
C LEU A 42 -4.92 -0.50 13.42
N ALA A 43 -5.09 -0.34 12.10
CA ALA A 43 -6.03 0.63 11.55
C ALA A 43 -7.48 0.34 11.94
N GLN A 44 -7.89 -0.92 11.95
CA GLN A 44 -9.25 -1.31 12.33
C GLN A 44 -9.55 -1.08 13.83
N ARG A 45 -8.55 -1.27 14.69
CA ARG A 45 -8.72 -1.22 16.16
C ARG A 45 -8.44 0.16 16.76
N SER A 46 -7.77 1.04 16.03
CA SER A 46 -7.45 2.37 16.51
C SER A 46 -8.64 3.32 16.38
N ALA A 47 -8.77 4.25 17.32
CA ALA A 47 -9.63 5.42 17.18
C ALA A 47 -8.94 6.57 16.43
N GLU A 48 -7.66 6.40 16.09
CA GLU A 48 -6.85 7.42 15.42
C GLU A 48 -6.90 7.27 13.90
N ASP A 49 -6.79 8.39 13.20
CA ASP A 49 -6.73 8.42 11.75
C ASP A 49 -5.49 7.68 11.21
N ILE A 50 -5.61 7.10 10.00
CA ILE A 50 -4.51 6.41 9.30
C ILE A 50 -3.26 7.31 9.18
N THR A 51 -3.45 8.61 8.97
CA THR A 51 -2.35 9.59 8.92
C THR A 51 -1.55 9.62 10.22
N VAL A 52 -2.24 9.60 11.37
CA VAL A 52 -1.61 9.59 12.70
C VAL A 52 -0.90 8.25 12.94
N LEU A 53 -1.55 7.13 12.57
CA LEU A 53 -0.94 5.81 12.69
C LEU A 53 0.37 5.71 11.88
N ARG A 54 0.39 6.22 10.65
CA ARG A 54 1.60 6.28 9.82
C ARG A 54 2.69 7.14 10.47
N GLN A 55 2.35 8.30 11.01
CA GLN A 55 3.31 9.18 11.70
C GLN A 55 3.93 8.49 12.92
N LYS A 56 3.13 7.76 13.71
CA LYS A 56 3.61 7.05 14.91
C LYS A 56 4.63 5.95 14.62
N VAL A 57 4.60 5.35 13.43
CA VAL A 57 5.57 4.33 12.99
C VAL A 57 6.72 4.93 12.16
N THR A 58 6.81 6.26 12.09
CA THR A 58 7.84 6.99 11.36
C THR A 58 8.73 7.75 12.33
N SER A 59 9.91 7.20 12.62
CA SER A 59 10.92 7.91 13.41
C SER A 59 11.67 8.95 12.56
N PRO A 60 12.00 10.14 13.11
CA PRO A 60 12.83 11.13 12.42
C PRO A 60 14.20 10.54 12.03
N ASN A 61 14.63 10.79 10.79
CA ASN A 61 15.84 10.24 10.17
C ASN A 61 15.89 8.69 10.13
N GLY A 62 14.73 8.04 10.27
CA GLY A 62 14.60 6.58 10.25
C GLY A 62 14.44 5.99 8.84
N THR A 63 14.48 4.66 8.76
CA THR A 63 14.29 3.92 7.50
C THR A 63 12.89 4.11 6.91
N THR A 64 11.85 4.16 7.76
CA THR A 64 10.47 4.45 7.34
C THR A 64 10.37 5.84 6.70
N GLU A 65 11.00 6.84 7.31
CA GLU A 65 10.98 8.21 6.78
C GLU A 65 11.67 8.30 5.42
N ALA A 66 12.84 7.65 5.27
CA ALA A 66 13.55 7.59 4.00
C ALA A 66 12.69 6.97 2.87
N ALA A 67 12.01 5.86 3.15
CA ALA A 67 11.11 5.23 2.18
C ALA A 67 9.90 6.13 1.82
N LEU A 68 9.26 6.74 2.83
CA LEU A 68 8.15 7.67 2.61
C LEU A 68 8.55 8.90 1.81
N ASN A 69 9.75 9.43 2.01
CA ASN A 69 10.28 10.56 1.24
C ASN A 69 10.53 10.18 -0.23
N SER A 70 11.01 8.95 -0.50
CA SER A 70 11.10 8.43 -1.86
C SER A 70 9.71 8.36 -2.51
N PHE A 71 8.72 7.78 -1.83
CA PHE A 71 7.35 7.70 -2.36
C PHE A 71 6.73 9.08 -2.66
N ASN A 72 7.02 10.08 -1.82
CA ASN A 72 6.57 11.45 -2.04
C ASN A 72 7.26 12.08 -3.26
N THR A 73 8.57 11.87 -3.42
CA THR A 73 9.34 12.32 -4.58
C THR A 73 8.79 11.72 -5.88
N ASP A 74 8.40 10.44 -5.82
CA ASP A 74 7.79 9.71 -6.93
C ASP A 74 6.30 10.03 -7.13
N LYS A 75 5.75 10.96 -6.34
CA LYS A 75 4.36 11.43 -6.43
C LYS A 75 3.34 10.29 -6.30
N LEU A 76 3.56 9.37 -5.37
CA LEU A 76 2.71 8.20 -5.15
C LEU A 76 1.23 8.57 -4.97
N GLU A 77 0.93 9.67 -4.27
CA GLU A 77 -0.45 10.17 -4.13
C GLU A 77 -1.12 10.40 -5.49
N GLN A 78 -0.41 11.01 -6.45
CA GLN A 78 -0.95 11.26 -7.78
C GLN A 78 -1.13 9.96 -8.57
N VAL A 79 -0.24 8.98 -8.38
CA VAL A 79 -0.37 7.65 -8.98
C VAL A 79 -1.64 6.96 -8.48
N ILE A 80 -1.87 6.96 -7.16
CA ILE A 80 -3.05 6.36 -6.54
C ILE A 80 -4.33 7.07 -7.01
N ASN A 81 -4.34 8.40 -6.99
CA ASN A 81 -5.48 9.19 -7.46
C ASN A 81 -5.85 8.87 -8.91
N ARG A 82 -4.87 8.79 -9.82
CA ARG A 82 -5.14 8.41 -11.22
C ARG A 82 -5.70 6.99 -11.33
N ALA A 83 -5.13 6.02 -10.61
CA ALA A 83 -5.56 4.63 -10.66
C ALA A 83 -7.00 4.44 -10.16
N LEU A 84 -7.36 5.08 -9.04
CA LEU A 84 -8.71 4.98 -8.48
C LEU A 84 -9.75 5.70 -9.32
N ASN A 85 -9.43 6.86 -9.90
CA ASN A 85 -10.33 7.52 -10.84
C ASN A 85 -10.54 6.69 -12.11
N ALA A 86 -9.48 6.08 -12.67
CA ALA A 86 -9.63 5.19 -13.82
C ALA A 86 -10.54 3.98 -13.53
N ALA A 87 -10.43 3.39 -12.32
CA ALA A 87 -11.32 2.32 -11.90
C ALA A 87 -12.78 2.79 -11.73
N ASN A 88 -12.99 3.99 -11.18
CA ASN A 88 -14.30 4.62 -11.07
C ASN A 88 -14.92 4.88 -12.44
N ASP A 89 -14.18 5.51 -13.35
CA ASP A 89 -14.66 5.85 -14.70
C ASP A 89 -15.07 4.59 -15.46
N ARG A 90 -14.28 3.52 -15.34
CA ARG A 90 -14.64 2.22 -15.92
C ARG A 90 -15.91 1.64 -15.28
N SER A 91 -16.05 1.75 -13.96
CA SER A 91 -17.27 1.29 -13.26
C SER A 91 -18.51 2.04 -13.77
N VAL A 92 -18.41 3.36 -13.94
CA VAL A 92 -19.52 4.19 -14.48
C VAL A 92 -19.84 3.81 -15.92
N GLN A 93 -18.82 3.57 -16.75
CA GLN A 93 -19.02 3.13 -18.13
C GLN A 93 -19.75 1.78 -18.19
N LEU A 94 -19.29 0.80 -17.41
CA LEU A 94 -19.93 -0.52 -17.35
C LEU A 94 -21.40 -0.40 -16.93
N SER A 95 -21.71 0.40 -15.92
CA SER A 95 -23.11 0.62 -15.52
C SER A 95 -23.97 1.17 -16.66
N LYS A 96 -23.45 2.12 -17.45
CA LYS A 96 -24.16 2.68 -18.61
C LYS A 96 -24.35 1.68 -19.75
N ASP A 97 -23.35 0.81 -19.98
CA ASP A 97 -23.41 -0.22 -21.03
C ASP A 97 -24.45 -1.32 -20.73
N PHE A 98 -24.80 -1.51 -19.45
CA PHE A 98 -25.77 -2.51 -18.97
C PHE A 98 -27.12 -1.93 -18.51
N SER A 99 -27.32 -0.60 -18.62
CA SER A 99 -28.59 0.09 -18.33
C SER A 99 -29.36 0.37 -19.61
#